data_AF-A0A7G2M0D6-F1
#
_entry.id   AF-A0A7G2M0D6-F1
#
_cell.length_a   1.000
_cell.length_b   1.000
_cell.length_c   1.000
_cell.angle_alpha   90.00
_cell.angle_beta   90.00
_cell.angle_gamma   90.00
#
_symmetry.space_group_name_H-M   'P 1'
#
loop_
_entity.id
_entity.type
_entity.pdbx_description
1 polymer ?
#
loop_
_entity_poly.entity_id
_entity_poly.type
_entity_poly.pdbx_seq_one_letter_code
_entity_poly.pdbx_strand_id
1 'polypeptide(L)'
;RRFATLNHYALRSLDSYLVKNDRGDVNREHRAFDDTYWRDRNDAAWEDRSIQRYLPALRAEMDRLKALPGIAELHANAVAAHRARGDALLADPAYRAMQAQLREASSYSAAEAQVRAEIGLK
;
A
#
# COMPACT_ATOMS: atom_id res chain seq x y z
N ARG A 1 -18.22 -21.85 -8.52
CA ARG A 1 -16.75 -22.03 -8.34
C ARG A 1 -16.57 -22.96 -7.14
N ARG A 2 -15.74 -24.02 -7.21
CA ARG A 2 -15.54 -24.98 -6.10
C ARG A 2 -14.58 -24.47 -5.00
N PHE A 3 -13.85 -23.40 -5.26
CA PHE A 3 -12.88 -22.80 -4.35
C PHE A 3 -13.12 -21.30 -4.20
N ALA A 4 -12.72 -20.75 -3.05
CA ALA A 4 -12.63 -19.32 -2.81
C ALA A 4 -11.27 -18.78 -3.28
N THR A 5 -11.26 -17.53 -3.72
CA THR A 5 -10.03 -16.80 -4.07
C THR A 5 -9.82 -15.70 -3.02
N LEU A 6 -8.66 -15.68 -2.37
CA LEU A 6 -8.24 -14.60 -1.49
C LEU A 6 -7.27 -13.71 -2.25
N ASN A 7 -7.67 -12.48 -2.55
CA ASN A 7 -6.78 -11.48 -3.12
C ASN A 7 -6.10 -10.72 -1.99
N HIS A 8 -4.78 -10.78 -1.89
CA HIS A 8 -4.02 -10.11 -0.85
C HIS A 8 -3.21 -8.94 -1.43
N TYR A 9 -3.58 -7.71 -1.06
CA TYR A 9 -2.92 -6.48 -1.50
C TYR A 9 -2.16 -5.86 -0.32
N ALA A 10 -0.88 -6.24 -0.18
CA ALA A 10 -0.05 -5.84 0.96
C ALA A 10 0.33 -4.34 0.94
N LEU A 11 0.37 -3.75 -0.26
CA LEU A 11 0.60 -2.33 -0.48
C LEU A 11 -0.68 -1.65 -0.95
N ARG A 12 -0.78 -0.36 -0.62
CA ARG A 12 -1.82 0.57 -1.12
C ARG A 12 -1.13 1.57 -2.05
N SER A 13 -1.42 2.86 -1.91
CA SER A 13 -0.62 3.91 -2.53
C SER A 13 0.75 4.07 -1.86
N LEU A 14 1.70 4.66 -2.59
CA LEU A 14 2.99 5.09 -2.05
C LEU A 14 2.83 5.96 -0.80
N ASP A 15 1.92 6.94 -0.81
CA ASP A 15 1.71 7.81 0.35
C ASP A 15 1.16 7.06 1.57
N SER A 16 0.29 6.06 1.34
CA SER A 16 -0.18 5.19 2.42
C SER A 16 0.92 4.30 2.97
N TYR A 17 1.92 3.96 2.15
CA TYR A 17 3.10 3.24 2.61
C TYR A 17 3.99 4.12 3.49
N LEU A 18 4.12 5.42 3.22
CA LEU A 18 4.81 6.35 4.13
C LEU A 18 4.14 6.41 5.51
N VAL A 19 2.80 6.53 5.54
CA VAL A 19 2.04 6.49 6.80
C VAL A 19 2.19 5.14 7.53
N LYS A 20 2.31 4.03 6.78
CA LYS A 20 2.62 2.72 7.37
C LYS A 20 4.00 2.70 8.02
N ASN A 21 5.01 3.27 7.38
CA ASN A 21 6.37 3.37 7.90
C ASN A 21 6.42 4.21 9.17
N ASP A 22 5.75 5.36 9.15
CA ASP A 22 5.59 6.25 10.31
C ASP A 22 4.95 5.59 11.53
N ARG A 23 3.90 4.78 11.32
CA ARG A 23 3.26 4.05 12.41
C ARG A 23 4.19 3.00 13.07
N GLY A 24 5.27 2.61 12.40
CA GLY A 24 6.22 1.59 12.87
C GLY A 24 5.73 0.15 12.72
N ASP A 25 6.59 -0.80 13.10
CA ASP A 25 6.28 -2.23 13.18
C ASP A 25 5.68 -2.54 14.54
N VAL A 26 4.55 -3.28 14.56
CA VAL A 26 3.88 -3.73 15.80
C VAL A 26 4.78 -4.58 16.69
N ASN A 27 5.87 -5.14 16.15
CA ASN A 27 6.78 -6.04 16.87
C ASN A 27 8.19 -5.48 17.10
N ARG A 28 8.57 -4.34 16.50
CA ARG A 28 9.94 -3.78 16.61
C ARG A 28 9.94 -2.26 16.54
N GLU A 29 10.34 -1.61 17.64
CA GLU A 29 10.72 -0.20 17.62
C GLU A 29 11.99 -0.01 16.76
N HIS A 30 12.05 1.10 16.02
CA HIS A 30 13.23 1.55 15.25
C HIS A 30 13.70 0.68 14.09
N ARG A 31 12.84 -0.14 13.47
CA ARG A 31 13.21 -0.75 12.19
C ARG A 31 13.29 0.35 11.12
N ALA A 32 14.51 0.67 10.68
CA ALA A 32 14.70 1.34 9.40
C ALA A 32 14.11 0.40 8.34
N PHE A 33 12.96 0.77 7.79
CA PHE A 33 12.42 0.06 6.64
C PHE A 33 13.31 0.41 5.45
N ASP A 34 14.14 -0.57 5.07
CA ASP A 34 14.75 -0.56 3.75
C ASP A 34 13.69 -0.76 2.65
N ASP A 35 14.09 -0.59 1.40
CA ASP A 35 13.18 -0.78 0.27
C ASP A 35 12.87 -2.26 -0.04
N THR A 36 13.42 -3.23 0.69
CA THR A 36 13.23 -4.66 0.41
C THR A 36 11.76 -5.03 0.47
N TYR A 37 11.04 -4.60 1.53
CA TYR A 37 9.61 -4.88 1.65
C TYR A 37 8.80 -4.26 0.51
N TRP A 38 9.18 -3.04 0.08
CA TRP A 38 8.52 -2.38 -1.03
C TRP A 38 8.75 -3.15 -2.33
N ARG A 39 9.99 -3.54 -2.62
CA ARG A 39 10.36 -4.30 -3.82
C ARG A 39 9.72 -5.68 -3.86
N ASP A 40 9.61 -6.37 -2.72
CA ASP A 40 8.98 -7.69 -2.63
C ASP A 40 7.44 -7.65 -2.81
N ARG A 41 6.81 -6.48 -2.63
CA ARG A 41 5.34 -6.36 -2.59
C ARG A 41 4.76 -5.41 -3.64
N ASN A 42 5.58 -4.58 -4.27
CA ASN A 42 5.20 -3.63 -5.32
C ASN A 42 5.46 -4.22 -6.71
N ASP A 43 4.99 -5.45 -6.92
CA ASP A 43 5.11 -6.13 -8.21
C ASP A 43 4.05 -5.60 -9.19
N ALA A 44 4.51 -5.07 -10.33
CA ALA A 44 3.69 -4.53 -11.40
C ALA A 44 3.62 -5.46 -12.63
N ALA A 45 4.11 -6.70 -12.54
CA ALA A 45 4.17 -7.64 -13.66
C ALA A 45 2.78 -8.07 -14.16
N TRP A 46 1.75 -8.00 -13.32
CA TRP A 46 0.40 -8.43 -13.69
C TRP A 46 -0.70 -7.52 -13.12
N GLU A 47 -1.66 -7.15 -13.98
CA GLU A 47 -2.88 -6.46 -13.56
C GLU A 47 -4.05 -7.44 -13.47
N ASP A 48 -4.57 -7.68 -12.26
CA ASP A 48 -5.83 -8.42 -12.04
C ASP A 48 -6.97 -7.49 -11.58
N ARG A 49 -7.94 -7.27 -12.47
CA ARG A 49 -9.17 -6.51 -12.18
C ARG A 49 -10.35 -7.38 -11.76
N SER A 50 -10.18 -8.69 -11.62
CA SER A 50 -11.27 -9.63 -11.35
C SER A 50 -12.02 -9.37 -10.04
N ILE A 51 -11.36 -8.71 -9.07
CA ILE A 51 -11.99 -8.29 -7.81
C ILE A 51 -13.00 -7.14 -7.99
N GLN A 52 -12.89 -6.36 -9.07
CA GLN A 52 -13.76 -5.19 -9.31
C GLN A 52 -15.23 -5.59 -9.46
N ARG A 53 -15.53 -6.86 -9.73
CA ARG A 53 -16.90 -7.40 -9.72
C ARG A 53 -17.64 -7.19 -8.40
N TYR A 54 -16.92 -7.00 -7.28
CA TYR A 54 -17.51 -6.74 -5.97
C TYR A 54 -17.74 -5.24 -5.70
N LEU A 55 -17.26 -4.33 -6.55
CA LEU A 55 -17.41 -2.89 -6.34
C LEU A 55 -18.87 -2.44 -6.15
N PRO A 56 -19.87 -2.93 -6.91
CA PRO A 56 -21.25 -2.52 -6.70
C PRO A 56 -21.77 -2.89 -5.31
N ALA A 57 -21.56 -4.13 -4.88
CA ALA A 57 -21.99 -4.62 -3.56
C ALA A 57 -21.24 -3.92 -2.42
N LEU A 58 -19.92 -3.70 -2.58
CA LEU A 58 -19.11 -2.94 -1.64
C LEU A 58 -19.63 -1.52 -1.47
N ARG A 59 -19.91 -0.81 -2.58
CA ARG A 59 -20.42 0.56 -2.53
C ARG A 59 -21.77 0.63 -1.84
N ALA A 60 -22.71 -0.25 -2.20
CA ALA A 60 -24.02 -0.32 -1.57
C ALA A 60 -23.93 -0.54 -0.05
N GLU A 61 -23.04 -1.43 0.39
CA GLU A 61 -22.84 -1.67 1.83
C GLU A 61 -22.12 -0.51 2.53
N MET A 62 -21.13 0.11 1.88
CA MET A 62 -20.50 1.32 2.40
C MET A 62 -21.50 2.46 2.57
N ASP A 63 -22.41 2.65 1.61
CA ASP A 63 -23.45 3.67 1.67
C ASP A 63 -24.43 3.39 2.80
N ARG A 64 -24.85 2.13 2.97
CA ARG A 64 -25.69 1.69 4.08
C ARG A 64 -25.05 1.96 5.44
N LEU A 65 -23.76 1.66 5.59
CA LEU A 65 -23.01 1.90 6.83
C LEU A 65 -22.83 3.38 7.10
N LYS A 66 -22.53 4.19 6.07
CA LYS A 66 -22.39 5.64 6.19
C LYS A 66 -23.70 6.35 6.54
N ALA A 67 -24.85 5.77 6.18
CA ALA A 67 -26.16 6.31 6.54
C ALA A 67 -26.50 6.16 8.04
N LEU A 68 -25.74 5.36 8.81
CA LEU A 68 -25.91 5.30 10.26
C LEU A 68 -25.51 6.64 10.91
N PRO A 69 -26.23 7.09 11.96
CA PRO A 69 -25.98 8.38 12.60
C PRO A 69 -24.50 8.58 12.97
N GLY A 70 -23.90 9.67 12.49
CA GLY A 70 -22.51 10.06 12.76
C GLY A 70 -21.42 9.30 11.99
N ILE A 71 -21.72 8.16 11.33
CA ILE A 71 -20.68 7.33 10.69
C ILE A 71 -20.08 7.98 9.45
N ALA A 72 -20.87 8.66 8.62
CA ALA A 72 -20.35 9.36 7.45
C ALA A 72 -19.30 10.43 7.82
N GLU A 73 -19.56 11.20 8.89
CA GLU A 73 -18.65 12.23 9.39
C GLU A 73 -17.36 11.61 9.95
N LEU A 74 -17.49 10.58 10.80
CA LEU A 74 -16.33 9.86 11.35
C LEU A 74 -15.47 9.25 10.24
N HIS A 75 -16.09 8.69 9.19
CA HIS A 75 -15.37 8.19 8.03
C HIS A 75 -14.63 9.31 7.29
N ALA A 76 -15.30 10.43 7.01
CA ALA A 76 -14.68 11.57 6.35
C ALA A 76 -13.49 12.12 7.16
N ASN A 77 -13.65 12.25 8.48
CA ASN A 77 -12.61 12.70 9.39
C ASN A 77 -11.42 11.74 9.42
N ALA A 78 -11.66 10.43 9.46
CA ALA A 78 -10.59 9.42 9.41
C ALA A 78 -9.81 9.46 8.09
N VAL A 79 -10.50 9.60 6.95
CA VAL A 79 -9.87 9.73 5.63
C VAL A 79 -9.06 11.03 5.55
N ALA A 80 -9.60 12.15 6.03
CA ALA A 80 -8.92 13.43 6.06
C ALA A 80 -7.67 13.38 6.94
N ALA A 81 -7.76 12.79 8.14
CA ALA A 81 -6.63 12.63 9.06
C ALA A 81 -5.51 11.76 8.45
N HIS A 82 -5.86 10.66 7.76
CA HIS A 82 -4.88 9.80 7.08
C HIS A 82 -4.14 10.55 5.96
N ARG A 83 -4.86 11.34 5.16
CA ARG A 83 -4.25 12.17 4.10
C ARG A 83 -3.36 13.26 4.69
N ALA A 84 -3.87 14.00 5.67
CA ALA A 84 -3.12 15.04 6.36
C ALA A 84 -1.85 14.48 7.03
N ARG A 85 -1.88 13.25 7.54
CA ARG A 85 -0.67 12.58 8.04
C ARG A 85 0.34 12.35 6.92
N GLY A 86 -0.10 11.86 5.76
CA GLY A 86 0.77 11.73 4.58
C GLY A 86 1.41 13.06 4.18
N ASP A 87 0.61 14.13 4.09
CA ASP A 87 1.10 15.47 3.76
C ASP A 87 2.10 15.99 4.79
N ALA A 88 1.81 15.79 6.09
CA ALA A 88 2.71 16.17 7.17
C ALA A 88 4.04 15.41 7.14
N LEU A 89 4.03 14.11 6.80
CA LEU A 89 5.25 13.34 6.61
C LEU A 89 6.08 13.90 5.46
N LEU A 90 5.45 14.30 4.36
CA LEU A 90 6.17 14.89 3.22
C LEU A 90 6.73 16.30 3.51
N ALA A 91 6.41 16.92 4.65
CA ALA A 91 7.11 18.11 5.12
C ALA A 91 8.52 17.79 5.67
N ASP A 92 8.76 16.54 6.09
CA ASP A 92 10.07 16.06 6.55
C ASP A 92 10.98 15.69 5.35
N PRO A 93 12.20 16.27 5.23
CA PRO A 93 13.17 15.88 4.20
C PRO A 93 13.48 14.38 4.15
N ALA A 94 13.51 13.68 5.29
CA ALA A 94 13.79 12.25 5.33
C ALA A 94 12.70 11.43 4.65
N TYR A 95 11.42 11.77 4.88
CA TYR A 95 10.30 11.11 4.23
C TYR A 95 10.20 11.45 2.74
N ARG A 96 10.57 12.67 2.32
CA ARG A 96 10.69 13.00 0.89
C ARG A 96 11.78 12.18 0.22
N ALA A 97 12.95 12.04 0.87
CA ALA A 97 14.03 11.21 0.37
C ALA A 97 13.61 9.74 0.26
N MET A 98 12.91 9.20 1.27
CA MET A 98 12.33 7.87 1.23
C MET A 98 11.31 7.71 0.09
N GLN A 99 10.38 8.64 -0.08
CA GLN A 99 9.39 8.58 -1.16
C GLN A 99 10.07 8.56 -2.53
N ALA A 100 11.09 9.39 -2.73
CA ALA A 100 11.89 9.42 -3.95
C ALA A 100 12.63 8.09 -4.18
N GLN A 101 13.29 7.55 -3.15
CA GLN A 101 13.95 6.24 -3.21
C GLN A 101 12.96 5.14 -3.60
N LEU A 102 11.78 5.08 -2.98
CA LEU A 102 10.79 4.04 -3.25
C LEU A 102 10.19 4.15 -4.66
N ARG A 103 10.06 5.37 -5.20
CA ARG A 103 9.62 5.61 -6.57
C ARG A 103 10.65 5.10 -7.60
N GLU A 104 11.94 5.25 -7.29
CA GLU A 104 13.04 4.78 -8.14
C GLU A 104 13.48 3.33 -7.83
N ALA A 105 12.89 2.70 -6.82
CA ALA A 105 13.24 1.35 -6.43
C ALA A 105 12.95 0.37 -7.58
N SER A 106 13.83 -0.62 -7.74
CA SER A 106 13.67 -1.65 -8.76
C SER A 106 12.32 -2.36 -8.59
N SER A 107 11.63 -2.60 -9.70
CA SER A 107 10.41 -3.43 -9.71
C SER A 107 10.69 -4.90 -9.43
N TYR A 108 11.95 -5.31 -9.32
CA TYR A 108 12.36 -6.66 -9.02
C TYR A 108 12.79 -6.79 -7.56
N SER A 109 12.27 -7.80 -6.90
CA SER A 109 12.81 -8.28 -5.62
C SER A 109 14.29 -8.67 -5.76
N ALA A 110 14.99 -8.83 -4.63
CA ALA A 110 16.38 -9.27 -4.66
C ALA A 110 16.53 -10.66 -5.31
N ALA A 111 15.59 -11.57 -5.05
CA ALA A 111 15.57 -12.91 -5.62
C ALA A 111 15.36 -12.88 -7.15
N GLU A 112 14.42 -12.06 -7.64
CA GLU A 112 14.21 -11.91 -9.09
C GLU A 112 15.40 -11.25 -9.77
N ALA A 113 16.00 -10.23 -9.15
CA ALA A 113 17.20 -9.60 -9.68
C ALA A 113 18.36 -10.61 -9.82
N GLN A 114 18.52 -11.51 -8.85
CA GLN A 114 19.51 -12.58 -8.92
C GLN A 114 19.23 -13.54 -10.08
N VAL A 115 18.00 -14.06 -10.19
CA VAL A 115 17.62 -14.97 -11.28
C VAL A 115 17.83 -14.32 -12.64
N ARG A 116 17.44 -13.05 -12.80
CA ARG A 116 17.65 -12.29 -14.05
C ARG A 116 19.13 -12.20 -14.41
N ALA A 117 20.00 -11.92 -13.43
CA ALA A 117 21.45 -11.89 -13.65
C ALA A 117 22.01 -13.25 -14.08
N GLU A 118 21.57 -14.34 -13.42
CA GLU A 118 22.00 -15.71 -13.73
C GLU A 118 21.62 -16.14 -15.14
N ILE A 119 20.43 -15.75 -15.61
CA ILE A 119 19.94 -16.11 -16.96
C ILE A 119 20.29 -15.07 -18.04
N GLY A 120 21.07 -14.04 -17.70
CA GLY A 120 21.50 -12.99 -18.64
C GLY A 120 20.40 -12.03 -19.11
N LEU A 121 19.29 -11.96 -18.37
CA LEU A 121 18.21 -10.99 -18.61
C LEU A 121 18.59 -9.64 -17.98
N LYS A 122 18.90 -8.66 -18.83
CA LYS A 122 19.08 -7.26 -18.43
C LYS A 122 17.71 -6.63 -18.17
#